data_AF-A0ABD2HZT6-F1
#
_entry.id   AF-A0ABD2HZT6-F1
#
_cell.length_a   1.000
_cell.length_b   1.000
_cell.length_c   1.000
_cell.angle_alpha   90.00
_cell.angle_beta   90.00
_cell.angle_gamma   90.00
#
_symmetry.space_group_name_H-M   'P 1'
#
loop_
_entity.id
_entity.type
_entity.pdbx_description
1 polymer ?
#
loop_
_entity_poly.entity_id
_entity_poly.type
_entity_poly.pdbx_seq_one_letter_code
_entity_poly.pdbx_strand_id
1 'polypeptide(L)'
;MKSCRACRLDKCLLEGMDPTMVEAEQSPAQRQFIQSLYKRREFLQQQQQLQKQNEKEMDPIQANLSNEFCRSETVPVTGLLHTMPQFVMLEPTNQANFTAVPLSEFPVSFGSSTINSQIDTNIPNNSFSPLFIYYQNNNPLFQFSEEEFLMVSAFVASNSAISGLSDAGRLALQHLSEHYTNTLMNHLRTNHGNMAATLRYAELARQAESLLFSTRLQPT
;
A
#
# COMPACT_ATOMS: atom_id res chain seq x y z
N MET A 1 -18.29 3.53 16.48
CA MET A 1 -17.65 3.29 15.17
C MET A 1 -18.74 3.26 14.10
N LYS A 2 -18.59 3.99 12.98
CA LYS A 2 -19.58 3.97 11.89
C LYS A 2 -19.34 2.72 11.03
N SER A 3 -20.37 1.93 10.76
CA SER A 3 -20.27 0.75 9.89
C SER A 3 -19.96 1.17 8.44
N CYS A 4 -18.92 0.62 7.82
CA CYS A 4 -18.65 0.86 6.40
C CYS A 4 -19.59 0.06 5.49
N ARG A 5 -19.58 0.36 4.19
CA ARG A 5 -20.40 -0.37 3.20
C ARG A 5 -20.07 -1.86 3.14
N ALA A 6 -18.79 -2.21 3.23
CA ALA A 6 -18.34 -3.61 3.23
C ALA A 6 -18.86 -4.38 4.46
N CYS A 7 -18.74 -3.81 5.67
CA CYS A 7 -19.28 -4.43 6.88
C CYS A 7 -20.80 -4.63 6.81
N ARG A 8 -21.53 -3.71 6.17
CA ARG A 8 -22.98 -3.86 5.97
C ARG A 8 -23.30 -5.02 5.03
N LEU A 9 -22.56 -5.15 3.93
CA LEU A 9 -22.72 -6.27 3.00
C LEU A 9 -22.45 -7.62 3.67
N ASP A 10 -21.35 -7.74 4.42
CA ASP A 10 -21.00 -8.96 5.16
C ASP A 10 -22.12 -9.35 6.14
N LYS A 11 -22.71 -8.36 6.84
CA LYS A 11 -23.85 -8.59 7.73
C LYS A 11 -25.08 -9.09 6.97
N CYS A 12 -25.43 -8.48 5.84
CA CYS A 12 -26.55 -8.94 5.00
C CYS A 12 -26.34 -10.39 4.51
N LEU A 13 -25.13 -10.74 4.08
CA LEU A 13 -24.80 -12.10 3.64
C LEU A 13 -24.93 -13.13 4.77
N LEU A 14 -24.49 -12.77 5.99
CA LEU A 14 -24.64 -13.61 7.18
C LEU A 14 -26.11 -13.78 7.61
N GLU A 15 -26.92 -12.73 7.49
CA GLU A 15 -28.36 -12.75 7.82
C GLU A 15 -29.22 -13.44 6.74
N GLY A 16 -28.62 -13.92 5.65
CA GLY A 16 -29.29 -14.78 4.67
C GLY A 16 -29.72 -14.09 3.38
N MET A 17 -29.14 -12.94 3.03
CA MET A 17 -29.35 -12.31 1.72
C MET A 17 -28.99 -13.29 0.59
N ASP A 18 -29.87 -13.41 -0.41
CA ASP A 18 -29.65 -14.22 -1.60
C ASP A 18 -28.89 -13.42 -2.68
N PRO A 19 -27.67 -13.82 -3.07
CA PRO A 19 -26.90 -13.16 -4.13
C PRO A 19 -27.57 -13.17 -5.51
N THR A 20 -28.51 -14.09 -5.76
CA THR A 20 -29.19 -14.20 -7.06
C THR A 20 -30.27 -13.14 -7.27
N MET A 21 -30.74 -12.51 -6.20
CA MET A 21 -31.76 -11.45 -6.24
C MET A 21 -31.21 -10.09 -6.69
N VAL A 22 -29.91 -10.00 -6.98
CA VAL A 22 -29.32 -8.81 -7.59
C VAL A 22 -29.73 -8.78 -9.07
N GLU A 23 -30.92 -8.20 -9.33
CA GLU A 23 -31.46 -7.98 -10.67
C GLU A 23 -30.48 -7.13 -11.50
N ALA A 24 -29.75 -7.79 -12.39
CA ALA A 24 -28.98 -7.14 -13.45
C ALA A 24 -28.87 -8.10 -14.63
N GLU A 25 -28.64 -7.52 -15.82
CA GLU A 25 -28.51 -8.23 -17.08
C GLU A 25 -27.41 -9.30 -17.03
N GLN A 26 -27.69 -10.50 -17.58
CA GLN A 26 -26.91 -11.76 -17.49
C GLN A 26 -25.49 -11.71 -18.10
N SER A 27 -24.70 -10.71 -17.74
CA SER A 27 -23.34 -10.53 -18.21
C SER A 27 -22.39 -11.55 -17.57
N PRO A 28 -21.31 -11.97 -18.27
CA PRO A 28 -20.28 -12.82 -17.68
C PRO A 28 -19.64 -12.23 -16.41
N ALA A 29 -19.45 -10.90 -16.37
CA ALA A 29 -18.89 -10.19 -15.22
C ALA A 29 -19.81 -10.29 -13.99
N GLN A 30 -21.12 -10.21 -14.19
CA GLN A 30 -22.08 -10.37 -13.10
C GLN A 30 -22.06 -11.79 -12.53
N ARG A 31 -21.96 -12.83 -13.38
CA ARG A 31 -21.83 -14.21 -12.89
C ARG A 31 -20.60 -14.39 -11.99
N GLN A 32 -19.47 -13.80 -12.37
CA GLN A 32 -18.26 -13.80 -11.54
C GLN A 32 -18.47 -13.05 -10.22
N PHE A 33 -19.16 -11.91 -10.26
CA PHE A 33 -19.49 -11.14 -9.07
C PHE A 33 -20.41 -11.93 -8.12
N ILE A 34 -21.48 -12.53 -8.61
CA ILE A 34 -22.39 -13.37 -7.82
C ILE A 34 -21.63 -14.55 -7.20
N GLN A 35 -20.76 -15.22 -7.97
CA GLN A 35 -19.90 -16.29 -7.45
C GLN A 35 -18.98 -15.80 -6.32
N SER A 36 -18.46 -14.58 -6.42
CA SER A 36 -17.64 -13.99 -5.35
C SER A 36 -18.45 -13.74 -4.07
N LEU A 37 -19.73 -13.37 -4.19
CA LEU A 37 -20.63 -13.20 -3.04
C LEU A 37 -20.94 -14.53 -2.36
N TYR A 38 -21.14 -15.61 -3.11
CA TYR A 38 -21.31 -16.95 -2.54
C TYR A 38 -20.09 -17.41 -1.76
N LYS A 39 -18.90 -17.30 -2.36
CA LYS A 39 -17.63 -17.62 -1.69
C LYS A 39 -17.45 -16.80 -0.42
N ARG A 40 -17.78 -15.50 -0.47
CA ARG A 40 -17.70 -14.62 0.69
C ARG A 40 -18.66 -15.05 1.81
N ARG A 41 -19.90 -15.44 1.46
CA ARG A 41 -20.89 -15.94 2.43
C ARG A 41 -20.42 -17.20 3.13
N GLU A 42 -19.93 -18.20 2.39
CA GLU A 42 -19.42 -19.46 2.95
C GLU A 42 -18.27 -19.20 3.95
N PHE A 43 -17.33 -18.33 3.56
CA PHE A 43 -16.20 -17.95 4.41
C PHE A 43 -16.65 -17.29 5.73
N LEU A 44 -17.62 -16.38 5.67
CA LEU A 44 -18.14 -15.72 6.88
C LEU A 44 -18.86 -16.69 7.80
N GLN A 45 -19.63 -17.64 7.24
CA GLN A 45 -20.31 -18.69 8.02
C GLN A 45 -19.30 -19.61 8.72
N GLN A 46 -18.23 -20.00 8.04
CA GLN A 46 -17.17 -20.81 8.63
C GLN A 46 -16.48 -20.11 9.81
N GLN A 47 -16.15 -18.82 9.66
CA GLN A 47 -15.59 -18.03 10.76
C GLN A 47 -16.53 -17.95 11.98
N GLN A 48 -17.83 -17.75 11.75
CA GLN A 48 -18.80 -17.68 12.83
C GLN A 48 -18.91 -19.01 13.60
N GLN A 49 -18.76 -20.15 12.93
CA GLN A 49 -18.76 -21.46 13.57
C GLN A 49 -17.51 -21.66 14.44
N LEU A 50 -16.33 -21.26 13.95
CA LEU A 50 -15.08 -21.34 14.71
C LEU A 50 -15.13 -20.48 15.99
N GLN A 51 -15.70 -19.27 15.90
CA GLN A 51 -15.90 -18.40 17.06
C GLN A 51 -16.80 -19.07 18.12
N LYS A 52 -17.91 -19.68 17.69
CA LYS A 52 -18.83 -20.41 18.59
C LYS A 52 -18.19 -21.66 19.22
N GLN A 53 -17.21 -22.28 18.56
CA GLN A 53 -16.46 -23.40 19.13
C GLN A 53 -15.49 -22.92 20.20
N ASN A 54 -14.74 -21.86 19.91
CA ASN A 54 -13.81 -21.26 20.87
C ASN A 54 -14.52 -20.73 22.13
N GLU A 55 -15.73 -20.18 21.99
CA GLU A 55 -16.53 -19.72 23.14
C GLU A 55 -17.03 -20.86 24.04
N LYS A 56 -17.18 -22.07 23.50
CA LYS A 56 -17.62 -23.25 24.28
C LYS A 56 -16.49 -23.96 25.00
N GLU A 57 -15.25 -23.77 24.56
CA GLU A 57 -14.07 -24.40 25.15
C GLU A 57 -13.45 -23.54 26.29
N MET A 58 -13.97 -22.33 26.51
CA MET A 58 -13.63 -21.51 27.67
C MET A 58 -14.42 -21.99 28.90
N ASP A 59 -13.85 -22.93 29.64
CA ASP A 59 -14.40 -23.52 30.86
C ASP A 59 -14.82 -22.45 31.91
N PRO A 60 -15.93 -22.66 32.66
CA PRO A 60 -16.46 -21.70 33.64
C PRO A 60 -15.64 -21.57 34.95
N ILE A 61 -14.39 -22.01 34.99
CA ILE A 61 -13.59 -22.06 36.23
C ILE A 61 -13.12 -20.65 36.68
N GLN A 62 -13.18 -19.62 35.84
CA GLN A 62 -12.75 -18.25 36.21
C GLN A 62 -13.87 -17.28 36.63
N ALA A 63 -15.11 -17.72 36.80
CA ALA A 63 -16.20 -16.82 37.26
C ALA A 63 -16.17 -16.49 38.77
N ASN A 64 -15.30 -17.13 39.56
CA ASN A 64 -15.32 -16.99 41.03
C ASN A 64 -14.17 -16.16 41.65
N LEU A 65 -13.29 -15.54 40.86
CA LEU A 65 -12.14 -14.78 41.39
C LEU A 65 -12.27 -13.26 41.28
N SER A 66 -13.38 -12.74 40.73
CA SER A 66 -13.52 -11.31 40.44
C SER A 66 -14.38 -10.53 41.45
N ASN A 67 -14.92 -11.17 42.49
CA ASN A 67 -15.91 -10.54 43.38
C ASN A 67 -15.40 -10.07 44.75
N GLU A 68 -14.09 -10.12 45.02
CA GLU A 68 -13.53 -9.65 46.32
C GLU A 68 -12.61 -8.43 46.25
N PHE A 69 -12.37 -7.82 45.08
CA PHE A 69 -11.52 -6.62 45.01
C PHE A 69 -12.33 -5.33 44.87
N CYS A 70 -13.20 -5.09 45.86
CA CYS A 70 -13.97 -3.86 45.97
C CYS A 70 -13.96 -3.39 47.43
N ARG A 71 -12.80 -2.90 47.91
CA ARG A 71 -12.63 -2.00 49.07
C ARG A 71 -11.14 -1.70 49.34
N SER A 72 -10.67 -0.55 48.88
CA SER A 72 -9.67 0.28 49.57
C SER A 72 -9.51 1.58 48.77
N GLU A 73 -10.15 2.64 49.25
CA GLU A 73 -9.50 3.76 49.96
C GLU A 73 -9.17 4.91 49.01
N THR A 74 -10.00 5.96 49.12
CA THR A 74 -9.79 7.27 48.54
C THR A 74 -8.67 7.99 49.28
N VAL A 75 -7.54 8.20 48.61
CA VAL A 75 -6.50 9.13 49.09
C VAL A 75 -6.52 10.37 48.19
N PRO A 76 -6.63 11.60 48.73
CA PRO A 76 -6.54 12.81 47.94
C PRO A 76 -5.07 13.13 47.66
N VAL A 77 -4.64 13.05 46.40
CA VAL A 77 -3.33 13.54 45.96
C VAL A 77 -3.49 14.96 45.43
N THR A 78 -3.22 15.92 46.30
CA THR A 78 -2.90 17.30 45.97
C THR A 78 -1.56 17.39 45.23
N GLY A 79 -1.56 18.09 44.10
CA GLY A 79 -0.48 18.99 43.71
C GLY A 79 0.84 18.37 43.24
N LEU A 80 0.97 18.21 41.92
CA LEU A 80 2.28 18.31 41.28
C LEU A 80 2.13 18.84 39.84
N LEU A 81 2.25 20.16 39.73
CA LEU A 81 2.56 20.84 38.47
C LEU A 81 3.93 20.34 38.00
N HIS A 82 3.95 19.54 36.93
CA HIS A 82 5.14 19.35 36.13
C HIS A 82 4.95 20.04 34.78
N THR A 83 5.84 21.00 34.57
CA THR A 83 6.09 21.77 33.37
C THR A 83 6.23 20.88 32.14
N MET A 84 5.49 21.22 31.08
CA MET A 84 5.70 20.65 29.75
C MET A 84 7.04 21.15 29.17
N PRO A 85 7.84 20.28 28.53
CA PRO A 85 8.99 20.75 27.76
C PRO A 85 8.50 21.47 26.50
N GLN A 86 8.95 22.72 26.34
CA GLN A 86 8.77 23.49 25.11
C GLN A 86 9.52 22.80 23.97
N PHE A 87 8.79 22.43 22.91
CA PHE A 87 9.38 21.94 21.68
C PHE A 87 9.92 23.15 20.89
N VAL A 88 11.24 23.31 20.90
CA VAL A 88 11.94 24.34 20.13
C VAL A 88 11.88 23.95 18.66
N MET A 89 11.18 24.76 17.85
CA MET A 89 11.34 24.72 16.40
C MET A 89 12.77 25.13 16.05
N LEU A 90 13.55 24.18 15.50
CA LEU A 90 14.80 24.49 14.84
C LEU A 90 14.49 25.06 13.45
N GLU A 91 14.80 26.35 13.26
CA GLU A 91 14.87 26.98 11.95
C GLU A 91 16.01 26.35 11.12
N PRO A 92 15.80 26.04 9.84
CA PRO A 92 16.89 25.65 8.96
C PRO A 92 17.63 26.90 8.48
N THR A 93 18.68 27.31 9.21
CA THR A 93 19.65 28.27 8.72
C THR A 93 20.70 27.61 7.83
N ASN A 94 20.87 28.21 6.65
CA ASN A 94 22.06 28.30 5.82
C ASN A 94 22.51 27.11 4.97
N GLN A 95 22.24 27.28 3.66
CA GLN A 95 23.27 27.40 2.62
C GLN A 95 24.47 26.44 2.73
N ALA A 96 24.29 25.23 2.21
CA ALA A 96 25.40 24.46 1.68
C ALA A 96 25.64 24.86 0.22
N ASN A 97 26.74 25.56 -0.03
CA ASN A 97 27.32 25.73 -1.37
C ASN A 97 27.65 24.34 -1.95
N PHE A 98 26.86 23.89 -2.92
CA PHE A 98 27.25 22.79 -3.79
C PHE A 98 28.13 23.35 -4.92
N THR A 99 29.43 23.28 -4.74
CA THR A 99 30.38 23.34 -5.86
C THR A 99 30.15 22.12 -6.75
N ALA A 100 29.77 22.37 -8.00
CA ALA A 100 29.68 21.36 -9.04
C ALA A 100 31.03 20.64 -9.20
N VAL A 101 31.03 19.32 -8.99
CA VAL A 101 32.15 18.46 -9.37
C VAL A 101 31.95 18.11 -10.85
N PRO A 102 32.91 18.43 -11.75
CA PRO A 102 32.81 18.03 -13.14
C PRO A 102 32.97 16.51 -13.26
N LEU A 103 31.98 15.86 -13.89
CA LEU A 103 32.12 14.48 -14.37
C LEU A 103 33.09 14.48 -15.56
N SER A 104 34.35 14.18 -15.28
CA SER A 104 35.29 13.68 -16.27
C SER A 104 35.94 12.40 -15.72
N GLU A 105 35.80 11.33 -16.49
CA GLU A 105 36.62 10.11 -16.48
C GLU A 105 36.30 9.04 -15.42
N PHE A 106 35.37 8.16 -15.78
CA PHE A 106 35.47 6.74 -15.42
C PHE A 106 35.51 5.90 -16.70
N PRO A 107 36.59 5.14 -16.98
CA PRO A 107 36.61 4.20 -18.08
C PRO A 107 35.95 2.90 -17.62
N VAL A 108 34.66 2.72 -17.94
CA VAL A 108 34.01 1.40 -17.83
C VAL A 108 33.93 0.80 -19.23
N SER A 109 34.91 -0.04 -19.54
CA SER A 109 34.89 -0.86 -20.75
C SER A 109 33.82 -1.93 -20.60
N PHE A 110 32.66 -1.72 -21.22
CA PHE A 110 31.70 -2.79 -21.45
C PHE A 110 31.89 -3.31 -22.88
N GLY A 111 32.34 -4.56 -22.98
CA GLY A 111 32.50 -5.27 -24.24
C GLY A 111 31.15 -5.43 -24.94
N SER A 112 31.06 -4.87 -26.15
CA SER A 112 29.98 -5.15 -27.09
C SER A 112 29.97 -6.62 -27.46
N SER A 113 28.97 -7.36 -26.98
CA SER A 113 28.60 -8.65 -27.54
C SER A 113 27.42 -8.45 -28.47
N THR A 114 27.69 -8.52 -29.77
CA THR A 114 26.71 -8.60 -30.84
C THR A 114 25.86 -9.86 -30.63
N ILE A 115 24.59 -9.71 -30.24
CA ILE A 115 23.62 -10.80 -30.29
C ILE A 115 22.66 -10.50 -31.44
N ASN A 116 22.91 -11.18 -32.56
CA ASN A 116 21.95 -11.31 -33.65
C ASN A 116 20.96 -12.44 -33.33
N SER A 117 19.68 -12.12 -33.51
CA SER A 117 18.59 -12.98 -34.01
C SER A 117 18.37 -14.36 -33.38
N GLN A 118 17.29 -14.48 -32.60
CA GLN A 118 16.14 -15.37 -32.87
C GLN A 118 15.13 -15.22 -31.72
N ILE A 119 14.08 -14.46 -31.97
CA ILE A 119 12.92 -14.39 -31.07
C ILE A 119 12.04 -15.59 -31.43
N ASP A 120 12.19 -16.67 -30.67
CA ASP A 120 11.17 -17.72 -30.61
C ASP A 120 9.91 -17.13 -29.99
N THR A 121 8.86 -16.95 -30.79
CA THR A 121 7.52 -16.59 -30.34
C THR A 121 6.85 -17.79 -29.69
N ASN A 122 7.26 -18.11 -28.46
CA ASN A 122 6.41 -18.82 -27.51
C ASN A 122 6.05 -17.82 -26.41
N ILE A 123 4.93 -17.13 -26.62
CA ILE A 123 4.38 -16.15 -25.69
C ILE A 123 3.61 -16.91 -24.60
N PRO A 124 4.10 -17.01 -23.35
CA PRO A 124 3.19 -17.28 -22.24
C PRO A 124 2.30 -16.04 -22.02
N ASN A 125 1.02 -16.28 -21.75
CA ASN A 125 -0.04 -15.28 -21.55
C ASN A 125 0.18 -14.35 -20.33
N ASN A 126 1.24 -13.53 -20.34
CA ASN A 126 1.38 -12.35 -19.50
C ASN A 126 1.26 -11.13 -20.40
N SER A 127 0.04 -10.68 -20.64
CA SER A 127 -0.19 -9.39 -21.29
C SER A 127 0.24 -8.29 -20.33
N PHE A 128 1.46 -7.77 -20.52
CA PHE A 128 1.95 -6.59 -19.81
C PHE A 128 0.96 -5.42 -19.97
N SER A 129 0.88 -4.57 -18.95
CA SER A 129 0.10 -3.33 -19.04
C SER A 129 0.55 -2.50 -20.24
N PRO A 130 -0.36 -2.03 -21.12
CA PRO A 130 0.00 -1.16 -22.25
C PRO A 130 0.79 0.09 -21.83
N LEU A 131 0.56 0.58 -20.61
CA LEU A 131 1.31 1.70 -20.01
C LEU A 131 2.77 1.34 -19.73
N PHE A 132 3.03 0.11 -19.27
CA PHE A 132 4.38 -0.37 -19.00
C PHE A 132 5.18 -0.46 -20.31
N ILE A 133 4.59 -1.06 -21.35
CA ILE A 133 5.21 -1.17 -22.69
C ILE A 133 5.51 0.23 -23.25
N TYR A 134 4.53 1.14 -23.18
CA TYR A 134 4.71 2.51 -23.64
C TYR A 134 5.88 3.19 -22.91
N TYR A 135 5.93 3.07 -21.58
CA TYR A 135 6.96 3.73 -20.80
C TYR A 135 8.37 3.19 -21.09
N GLN A 136 8.51 1.87 -21.19
CA GLN A 136 9.78 1.21 -21.47
C GLN A 136 10.32 1.57 -22.87
N ASN A 137 9.44 1.68 -23.86
CA ASN A 137 9.82 2.11 -25.21
C ASN A 137 10.31 3.56 -25.26
N ASN A 138 9.76 4.44 -24.42
CA ASN A 138 10.15 5.85 -24.39
C ASN A 138 11.37 6.13 -23.50
N ASN A 139 11.76 5.18 -22.64
CA ASN A 139 12.85 5.35 -21.68
C ASN A 139 13.76 4.10 -21.63
N PRO A 140 14.47 3.76 -22.74
CA PRO A 140 15.23 2.51 -22.84
C PRO A 140 16.40 2.40 -21.85
N LEU A 141 16.85 3.53 -21.30
CA LEU A 141 17.90 3.56 -20.27
C LEU A 141 17.42 3.07 -18.90
N PHE A 142 16.10 2.95 -18.71
CA PHE A 142 15.52 2.55 -17.43
C PHE A 142 14.80 1.22 -17.56
N GLN A 143 15.43 0.19 -17.00
CA GLN A 143 14.84 -1.13 -16.89
C GLN A 143 14.04 -1.20 -15.60
N PHE A 144 12.74 -0.98 -15.67
CA PHE A 144 11.82 -1.36 -14.60
C PHE A 144 11.46 -2.83 -14.76
N SER A 145 11.43 -3.57 -13.66
CA SER A 145 10.57 -4.74 -13.59
C SER A 145 9.10 -4.29 -13.57
N GLU A 146 8.20 -5.16 -14.03
CA GLU A 146 6.77 -4.86 -14.02
C GLU A 146 6.26 -4.56 -12.59
N GLU A 147 6.74 -5.32 -11.59
CA GLU A 147 6.39 -5.12 -10.19
C GLU A 147 6.85 -3.76 -9.66
N GLU A 148 8.11 -3.36 -9.94
CA GLU A 148 8.62 -2.03 -9.60
C GLU A 148 7.78 -0.93 -10.25
N PHE A 149 7.43 -1.07 -11.53
CA PHE A 149 6.63 -0.08 -12.24
C PHE A 149 5.22 0.08 -11.64
N LEU A 150 4.57 -1.04 -11.31
CA LEU A 150 3.24 -1.01 -10.68
C LEU A 150 3.28 -0.34 -9.31
N MET A 151 4.28 -0.66 -8.49
CA MET A 151 4.45 -0.05 -7.16
C MET A 151 4.77 1.44 -7.25
N VAL A 152 5.65 1.84 -8.16
CA VAL A 152 5.97 3.26 -8.40
C VAL A 152 4.74 4.00 -8.90
N SER A 153 3.97 3.42 -9.82
CA SER A 153 2.73 4.02 -10.33
C SER A 153 1.69 4.19 -9.21
N ALA A 154 1.54 3.20 -8.34
CA ALA A 154 0.63 3.26 -7.19
C ALA A 154 1.07 4.29 -6.15
N PHE A 155 2.38 4.38 -5.88
CA PHE A 155 2.99 5.41 -5.04
C PHE A 155 2.69 6.81 -5.58
N VAL A 156 2.91 7.03 -6.88
CA VAL A 156 2.65 8.30 -7.57
C VAL A 156 1.17 8.68 -7.53
N ALA A 157 0.28 7.71 -7.74
CA ALA A 157 -1.17 7.92 -7.69
C ALA A 157 -1.66 8.25 -6.27
N SER A 158 -0.92 7.85 -5.23
CA SER A 158 -1.29 8.03 -3.82
C SER A 158 -0.88 9.41 -3.26
N ASN A 159 -0.88 10.46 -4.10
CA ASN A 159 -0.45 11.79 -3.72
C ASN A 159 -1.49 12.50 -2.81
N SER A 160 -1.16 12.66 -1.52
CA SER A 160 -2.02 13.35 -0.55
C SER A 160 -2.01 14.88 -0.67
N ALA A 161 -1.11 15.47 -1.46
CA ALA A 161 -0.98 16.91 -1.64
C ALA A 161 -1.99 17.51 -2.66
N ILE A 162 -2.95 16.71 -3.14
CA ILE A 162 -3.98 17.19 -4.06
C ILE A 162 -4.92 18.15 -3.32
N SER A 163 -5.12 19.34 -3.87
CA SER A 163 -6.04 20.34 -3.33
C SER A 163 -7.50 19.87 -3.40
N GLY A 164 -8.33 20.29 -2.45
CA GLY A 164 -9.76 19.94 -2.42
C GLY A 164 -10.09 18.58 -1.78
N LEU A 165 -9.09 17.82 -1.31
CA LEU A 165 -9.32 16.62 -0.52
C LEU A 165 -9.84 16.95 0.90
N SER A 166 -10.67 16.05 1.45
CA SER A 166 -11.01 16.06 2.88
C SER A 166 -9.83 15.57 3.74
N ASP A 167 -9.84 15.86 5.05
CA ASP A 167 -8.81 15.35 5.98
C ASP A 167 -8.73 13.82 5.97
N ALA A 168 -9.89 13.15 5.96
CA ALA A 168 -9.94 11.70 5.87
C ALA A 168 -9.37 11.17 4.55
N GLY A 169 -9.59 11.87 3.44
CA GLY A 169 -9.02 11.51 2.14
C GLY A 169 -7.51 11.67 2.09
N ARG A 170 -6.99 12.79 2.62
CA ARG A 170 -5.54 13.01 2.76
C ARG A 170 -4.88 11.92 3.58
N LEU A 171 -5.46 11.58 4.74
CA LEU A 171 -4.94 10.55 5.62
C LEU A 171 -4.94 9.17 4.94
N ALA A 172 -6.01 8.83 4.22
CA ALA A 172 -6.10 7.57 3.48
C ALA A 172 -5.04 7.47 2.37
N LEU A 173 -4.83 8.54 1.59
CA LEU A 173 -3.80 8.56 0.56
C LEU A 173 -2.38 8.52 1.14
N GLN A 174 -2.16 9.20 2.26
CA GLN A 174 -0.89 9.13 2.98
C GLN A 174 -0.58 7.70 3.42
N HIS A 175 -1.55 7.00 4.04
CA HIS A 175 -1.36 5.60 4.44
C HIS A 175 -1.09 4.68 3.24
N LEU A 176 -1.75 4.92 2.10
CA LEU A 176 -1.48 4.16 0.87
C LEU A 176 -0.08 4.44 0.33
N SER A 177 0.35 5.71 0.31
CA SER A 177 1.70 6.10 -0.11
C SER A 177 2.76 5.40 0.75
N GLU A 178 2.62 5.46 2.09
CA GLU A 178 3.51 4.77 3.03
C GLU A 178 3.51 3.25 2.81
N HIS A 179 2.34 2.64 2.58
CA HIS A 179 2.23 1.22 2.29
C HIS A 179 2.99 0.81 1.03
N TYR A 180 2.81 1.54 -0.08
CA TYR A 180 3.51 1.24 -1.33
C TYR A 180 5.01 1.50 -1.24
N THR A 181 5.45 2.56 -0.57
CA THR A 181 6.87 2.83 -0.31
C THR A 181 7.53 1.69 0.48
N ASN A 182 6.88 1.22 1.55
CA ASN A 182 7.40 0.12 2.35
C ASN A 182 7.44 -1.20 1.57
N THR A 183 6.40 -1.48 0.78
CA THR A 183 6.33 -2.68 -0.06
C THR A 183 7.42 -2.67 -1.14
N LEU A 184 7.60 -1.52 -1.81
CA LEU A 184 8.67 -1.34 -2.80
C LEU A 184 10.05 -1.51 -2.17
N MET A 185 10.31 -0.85 -1.03
CA MET A 185 11.60 -0.98 -0.34
C MET A 185 11.90 -2.41 0.10
N ASN A 186 10.89 -3.15 0.56
CA ASN A 186 11.07 -4.56 0.91
C ASN A 186 11.36 -5.42 -0.32
N HIS A 187 10.62 -5.24 -1.42
CA HIS A 187 10.88 -5.92 -2.68
C HIS A 187 12.30 -5.63 -3.22
N LEU A 188 12.74 -4.37 -3.15
CA LEU A 188 14.09 -4.00 -3.57
C LEU A 188 15.16 -4.63 -2.69
N ARG A 189 14.92 -4.70 -1.37
CA ARG A 189 15.84 -5.34 -0.42
C ARG A 189 15.97 -6.84 -0.67
N THR A 190 14.87 -7.52 -1.00
CA THR A 190 14.91 -8.96 -1.31
C THR A 190 15.67 -9.24 -2.61
N ASN A 191 15.57 -8.35 -3.60
CA ASN A 191 16.14 -8.59 -4.93
C ASN A 191 17.58 -8.08 -5.08
N HIS A 192 17.94 -6.98 -4.42
CA HIS A 192 19.22 -6.30 -4.61
C HIS A 192 20.10 -6.23 -3.34
N GLY A 193 19.54 -6.53 -2.16
CA GLY A 193 20.22 -6.31 -0.87
C GLY A 193 20.08 -4.86 -0.36
N ASN A 194 20.45 -4.62 0.90
CA ASN A 194 20.01 -3.42 1.62
C ASN A 194 20.56 -2.08 1.07
N MET A 195 21.85 -2.03 0.77
CA MET A 195 22.48 -0.80 0.25
C MET A 195 22.05 -0.53 -1.21
N ALA A 196 22.09 -1.54 -2.07
CA ALA A 196 21.69 -1.41 -3.47
C ALA A 196 20.18 -1.09 -3.60
N ALA A 197 19.34 -1.62 -2.71
CA ALA A 197 17.92 -1.29 -2.66
C ALA A 197 17.68 0.20 -2.40
N THR A 198 18.47 0.82 -1.53
CA THR A 198 18.34 2.25 -1.22
C THR A 198 18.70 3.13 -2.42
N LEU A 199 19.82 2.81 -3.10
CA LEU A 199 20.23 3.50 -4.33
C LEU A 199 19.20 3.32 -5.44
N ARG A 200 18.70 2.09 -5.61
CA ARG A 200 17.67 1.76 -6.59
C ARG A 200 16.37 2.52 -6.30
N TYR A 201 15.92 2.56 -5.06
CA TYR A 201 14.73 3.31 -4.66
C TYR A 201 14.86 4.81 -4.97
N ALA A 202 15.99 5.43 -4.63
CA ALA A 202 16.23 6.83 -4.94
C ALA A 202 16.14 7.11 -6.44
N GLU A 203 16.69 6.21 -7.26
CA GLU A 203 16.63 6.31 -8.71
C GLU A 203 15.20 6.14 -9.25
N LEU A 204 14.43 5.17 -8.73
CA LEU A 204 13.02 4.99 -9.09
C LEU A 204 12.17 6.21 -8.68
N ALA A 205 12.40 6.77 -7.49
CA ALA A 205 11.67 7.94 -6.99
C ALA A 205 11.94 9.17 -7.86
N ARG A 206 13.20 9.41 -8.24
CA ARG A 206 13.58 10.49 -9.17
C ARG A 206 12.86 10.38 -10.52
N GLN A 207 12.71 9.16 -11.03
CA GLN A 207 12.01 8.91 -12.29
C GLN A 207 10.48 9.08 -12.17
N ALA A 208 9.93 8.70 -11.01
CA ALA A 208 8.53 8.89 -10.69
C ALA A 208 8.12 10.38 -10.72
N GLU A 209 9.00 11.27 -10.27
CA GLU A 209 8.80 12.72 -10.38
C GLU A 209 8.81 13.21 -11.83
N SER A 210 9.70 12.68 -12.67
CA SER A 210 9.72 12.98 -14.11
C SER A 210 8.42 12.54 -14.78
N LEU A 211 7.85 11.41 -14.39
CA LEU A 211 6.56 10.92 -14.86
C LEU A 211 5.41 11.87 -14.49
N LEU A 212 5.36 12.30 -13.23
CA LEU A 212 4.38 13.27 -12.75
C LEU A 212 4.45 14.58 -13.53
N PHE A 213 5.65 15.05 -13.84
CA PHE A 213 5.84 16.31 -14.57
C PHE A 213 5.33 16.21 -16.02
N SER A 214 5.65 15.13 -16.72
CA SER A 214 5.20 14.90 -18.10
C SER A 214 3.67 14.84 -18.23
N THR A 215 2.98 14.28 -17.24
CA THR A 215 1.49 14.20 -17.26
C THR A 215 0.81 15.54 -16.97
N ARG A 216 1.44 16.45 -16.22
CA ARG A 216 0.87 17.78 -15.92
C ARG A 216 0.96 18.77 -17.07
N LEU A 217 1.81 18.52 -18.06
CA LEU A 217 2.09 19.45 -19.17
C LEU A 217 1.18 19.25 -20.40
N GLN A 218 0.11 18.47 -20.31
CA GLN A 218 -0.93 18.47 -21.35
C GLN A 218 -2.07 19.41 -20.93
N PRO A 219 -2.03 20.70 -21.32
CA PRO A 219 -3.23 21.53 -21.26
C PRO A 219 -4.25 20.94 -22.24
N THR A 220 -5.38 20.47 -21.69
CA THR A 220 -6.61 20.18 -22.44
C THR A 220 -7.23 21.44 -22.98
#